data_AF-A0A9P6H9H4-F1
#
_entry.id   AF-A0A9P6H9H4-F1
#
_cell.length_a   1.000
_cell.length_b   1.000
_cell.length_c   1.000
_cell.angle_alpha   90.00
_cell.angle_beta   90.00
_cell.angle_gamma   90.00
#
_symmetry.space_group_name_H-M   'P 1'
#
loop_
_entity.id
_entity.type
_entity.pdbx_description
1 polymer ?
#
loop_
_entity_poly.entity_id
_entity_poly.type
_entity_poly.pdbx_seq_one_letter_code
_entity_poly.pdbx_strand_id
1 'polypeptide(L)' 'NQTKDLSWWPKVNTWEGSGLDFGCWTPLCERWFRGRLKKIQEGGTQPYSTKQW' A
#
# COMPACT_ATOMS: atom_id res chain seq x y z
N ASN A 1 20.00 5.46 -14.64
CA ASN A 1 19.34 4.27 -14.05
C ASN A 1 18.29 4.70 -13.03
N GLN A 2 17.01 4.75 -13.42
CA GLN A 2 15.93 4.97 -12.46
C GLN A 2 15.66 3.65 -11.73
N THR A 3 16.10 3.55 -10.48
CA THR A 3 15.77 2.43 -9.60
C THR A 3 14.25 2.40 -9.45
N LYS A 4 13.59 1.32 -9.89
CA LYS A 4 12.16 1.15 -9.62
C LYS A 4 12.02 0.99 -8.10
N ASP A 5 11.49 2.01 -7.43
CA ASP A 5 11.12 1.92 -6.01
C ASP A 5 9.99 0.89 -5.87
N LEU A 6 10.36 -0.37 -5.65
CA LEU A 6 9.42 -1.45 -5.35
C LEU A 6 9.22 -1.48 -3.85
N SER A 7 7.99 -1.20 -3.42
CA SER A 7 7.62 -1.21 -2.00
C SER A 7 6.41 -2.11 -1.78
N TRP A 8 6.42 -2.81 -0.64
CA TRP A 8 5.26 -3.58 -0.17
C TRP A 8 4.12 -2.69 0.33
N TRP A 9 4.44 -1.43 0.62
CA TRP A 9 3.53 -0.40 1.12
C TRP A 9 3.54 0.83 0.20
N PRO A 10 2.41 1.53 0.06
CA PRO A 10 2.31 2.72 -0.79
C PRO A 10 3.05 3.88 -0.12
N LYS A 11 3.57 4.80 -0.93
CA LYS A 11 4.11 6.07 -0.42
C LYS A 11 2.96 6.97 0.03
N VAL A 12 3.23 7.91 0.93
CA VAL A 12 2.24 8.86 1.46
C VAL A 12 1.46 9.56 0.34
N ASN A 13 2.12 9.97 -0.75
CA ASN A 13 1.46 10.61 -1.90
C ASN A 13 0.43 9.72 -2.62
N THR A 14 0.49 8.40 -2.47
CA THR A 14 -0.54 7.48 -3.00
C THR A 14 -1.74 7.38 -2.06
N TRP A 15 -1.51 7.62 -0.76
CA TRP A 15 -2.60 7.75 0.19
C TRP A 15 -3.28 9.11 0.03
N GLU A 16 -2.52 10.18 -0.22
CA GLU A 16 -3.05 11.54 -0.42
C GLU A 16 -4.11 11.58 -1.52
N GLY A 17 -5.36 11.90 -1.14
CA GLY A 17 -6.52 11.91 -2.04
C GLY A 17 -7.22 10.56 -2.22
N SER A 18 -6.68 9.47 -1.66
CA SER A 18 -7.42 8.22 -1.49
C SER A 18 -8.41 8.36 -0.33
N GLY A 19 -9.54 7.64 -0.38
CA GLY A 19 -10.53 7.61 0.70
C GLY A 19 -10.05 6.95 2.01
N LEU A 20 -8.73 6.77 2.17
CA LEU A 20 -8.06 6.28 3.38
C LEU A 20 -7.09 7.34 3.97
N ASP A 21 -6.95 8.52 3.35
CA ASP A 21 -6.23 9.66 3.90
C ASP A 21 -7.10 10.46 4.87
N PHE A 22 -7.24 9.90 6.07
CA PHE A 22 -7.92 10.55 7.18
C PHE A 22 -6.95 11.29 8.11
N GLY A 23 -5.67 11.42 7.73
CA GLY A 23 -4.60 11.94 8.60
C GLY A 23 -4.32 11.11 9.87
N CYS A 24 -5.01 9.98 10.06
CA CYS A 24 -4.85 9.08 11.19
C CYS A 24 -5.12 7.62 10.80
N TRP A 25 -4.65 6.68 11.63
CA TRP A 25 -4.89 5.26 11.41
C TRP A 25 -6.31 4.88 11.79
N THR A 26 -7.19 4.74 10.80
CA THR A 26 -8.58 4.33 11.00
C THR A 26 -8.76 2.82 10.89
N PRO A 27 -9.87 2.25 11.39
CA PRO A 27 -10.18 0.83 11.20
C PRO A 27 -10.22 0.40 9.72
N LEU A 28 -10.50 1.33 8.79
CA LEU A 28 -10.44 1.08 7.36
C LEU A 28 -8.99 0.88 6.88
N CYS A 29 -8.07 1.70 7.38
CA CYS A 29 -6.62 1.55 7.13
C CYS A 29 -6.13 0.19 7.64
N GLU A 30 -6.56 -0.23 8.84
CA GLU A 30 -6.19 -1.54 9.39
C GLU A 30 -6.76 -2.70 8.55
N ARG A 31 -8.02 -2.62 8.15
CA ARG A 31 -8.66 -3.66 7.32
C ARG A 31 -7.93 -3.82 5.99
N TRP A 32 -7.59 -2.70 5.35
CA TRP A 32 -6.81 -2.69 4.12
C TRP A 32 -5.42 -3.31 4.33
N PHE A 33 -4.72 -2.89 5.40
CA PHE A 33 -3.37 -3.36 5.72
C PHE A 33 -3.34 -4.87 5.96
N ARG A 34 -4.26 -5.38 6.80
CA ARG A 34 -4.40 -6.82 7.08
C ARG A 34 -4.74 -7.61 5.81
N GLY A 35 -5.67 -7.11 4.99
CA GLY A 35 -6.04 -7.76 3.73
C GLY A 35 -4.86 -7.87 2.76
N ARG A 36 -4.04 -6.81 2.68
CA ARG A 36 -2.83 -6.82 1.86
C ARG A 36 -1.75 -7.73 2.45
N LEU A 37 -1.53 -7.69 3.76
CA LEU A 37 -0.59 -8.57 4.46
C LEU A 37 -0.90 -10.04 4.21
N LYS A 38 -2.19 -10.42 4.28
CA LYS A 38 -2.63 -11.78 3.98
C LYS A 38 -2.27 -12.18 2.54
N LYS A 39 -2.54 -11.33 1.55
CA LYS A 39 -2.16 -11.59 0.16
C LYS A 39 -0.65 -11.77 -0.02
N ILE A 40 0.16 -10.99 0.71
CA ILE A 40 1.63 -11.12 0.70
C ILE A 40 2.03 -12.49 1.25
N GLN A 41 1.46 -12.88 2.39
CA GLN A 41 1.74 -14.17 3.03
C GLN A 41 1.29 -15.37 2.20
N GLU A 42 0.17 -15.25 1.49
CA GLU A 42 -0.32 -16.27 0.55
C GLU A 42 0.50 -16.33 -0.76
N GLY A 43 1.54 -15.49 -0.91
CA GLY A 43 2.41 -15.44 -2.08
C GLY A 43 1.76 -14.82 -3.32
N GLY A 44 0.56 -14.27 -3.18
CA GLY A 44 -0.27 -13.78 -4.30
C GLY A 44 0.04 -12.35 -4.76
N THR A 45 0.99 -11.66 -4.13
CA THR A 45 1.34 -10.28 -4.51
C THR A 45 2.84 -10.04 -4.43
N GLN A 46 3.31 -9.20 -5.33
CA GLN A 46 4.68 -8.68 -5.38
C GLN A 46 4.69 -7.24 -4.86
N PRO A 47 5.85 -6.70 -4.47
CA PRO A 47 5.96 -5.28 -4.16
C PRO A 47 5.62 -4.47 -5.41
N TYR A 48 4.83 -3.42 -5.24
CA TYR A 48 4.42 -2.56 -6.36
C TYR A 48 5.34 -1.35 -6.46
N SER A 49 5.51 -0.89 -7.69
CA SER A 49 6.14 0.40 -7.94
C SER A 49 5.16 1.55 -7.66
N THR A 50 5.67 2.75 -7.41
CA THR A 50 4.86 3.97 -7.18
C THR A 50 3.78 4.22 -8.24
N LYS A 51 3.97 3.75 -9.49
CA LYS A 51 2.97 3.88 -10.58
C LYS A 51 1.85 2.82 -10.54
N GLN A 52 2.04 1.73 -9.83
CA GLN A 52 1.08 0.61 -9.73
C GLN A 52 0.23 0.66 -8.47
N TRP A 53 0.60 1.55 -7.54
CA TRP A 53 -0.19 1.89 -6.36
C TRP A 53 -1.28 2.87 -6.73
#